data_AF-K1UH57-F1
#
_entry.id   AF-K1UH57-F1
#
_cell.length_a   1.000
_cell.length_b   1.000
_cell.length_c   1.000
_cell.angle_alpha   90.00
_cell.angle_beta   90.00
_cell.angle_gamma   90.00
#
_symmetry.space_group_name_H-M   'P 1'
#
loop_
_entity.id
_entity.type
_entity.pdbx_description
1 polymer ?
#
loop_
_entity_poly.entity_id
_entity_poly.type
_entity_poly.pdbx_seq_one_letter_code
_entity_poly.pdbx_strand_id
1 'polypeptide(L)'
;AAGSDMAVLVKMNMRDGFKGGMESEETIQVARRLLELGAHGLVLSGGFVSRAPMYVMRGAMPIRSMAYYMNCWWLKYGVRMFGKWMIPTVPFKEAYFLEDALKFREALPGAPLIYVGGLVSREKIDEVLDAGFDAVQMARALLNEPGFVNRMAREDRARCNCGHSNYCIGRMYTNEMACHKHLNEELPPC
;
A
#
# COMPACT_ATOMS: atom_id res chain seq x y z
N ALA A 1 -16.05 -12.42 -21.30
CA ALA A 1 -15.42 -11.13 -21.68
C ALA A 1 -13.90 -11.26 -21.82
N ALA A 2 -13.17 -11.87 -20.87
CA ALA A 2 -11.71 -11.94 -20.90
C ALA A 2 -11.09 -13.12 -21.70
N GLY A 3 -11.88 -14.03 -22.27
CA GLY A 3 -11.34 -15.18 -23.00
C GLY A 3 -10.55 -16.14 -22.10
N SER A 4 -9.60 -16.87 -22.70
CA SER A 4 -8.69 -17.82 -22.03
C SER A 4 -7.21 -17.41 -22.10
N ASP A 5 -6.93 -16.21 -22.61
CA ASP A 5 -5.60 -15.66 -22.88
C ASP A 5 -5.25 -14.45 -21.98
N MET A 6 -6.18 -14.03 -21.12
CA MET A 6 -5.99 -12.91 -20.20
C MET A 6 -6.27 -13.31 -18.75
N ALA A 7 -5.27 -13.13 -17.88
CA ALA A 7 -5.43 -13.32 -16.45
C ALA A 7 -6.30 -12.21 -15.83
N VAL A 8 -7.21 -12.62 -14.95
CA VAL A 8 -8.10 -11.72 -14.20
C VAL A 8 -7.74 -11.81 -12.73
N LEU A 9 -7.08 -10.76 -12.22
CA LEU A 9 -6.76 -10.61 -10.81
C LEU A 9 -7.73 -9.64 -10.16
N VAL A 10 -8.21 -9.97 -8.95
CA VAL A 10 -9.13 -9.10 -8.20
C VAL A 10 -8.41 -8.54 -6.99
N LYS A 11 -8.26 -7.21 -6.94
CA LYS A 11 -7.78 -6.54 -5.73
C LYS A 11 -8.94 -6.25 -4.80
N MET A 12 -8.84 -6.75 -3.58
CA MET A 12 -9.89 -6.62 -2.59
C MET A 12 -9.35 -6.22 -1.22
N ASN A 13 -10.25 -5.70 -0.38
CA ASN A 13 -9.95 -5.41 1.01
C ASN A 13 -10.17 -6.66 1.86
N MET A 14 -9.22 -6.93 2.76
CA MET A 14 -9.33 -7.92 3.84
C MET A 14 -10.13 -7.39 5.02
N ARG A 15 -10.16 -6.07 5.17
CA ARG A 15 -10.99 -5.32 6.10
C ARG A 15 -10.94 -3.85 5.74
N ASP A 16 -12.00 -3.13 6.05
CA ASP A 16 -12.11 -1.71 5.74
C ASP A 16 -11.49 -0.79 6.81
N GLY A 17 -11.33 -1.30 8.04
CA GLY A 17 -10.60 -0.61 9.11
C GLY A 17 -11.37 0.58 9.73
N PHE A 18 -12.69 0.64 9.60
CA PHE A 18 -13.55 1.62 10.28
C PHE A 18 -14.88 0.98 10.72
N LYS A 19 -15.53 1.57 11.72
CA LYS A 19 -16.81 1.05 12.26
C LYS A 19 -17.90 1.01 11.18
N GLY A 20 -18.47 -0.17 10.95
CA GLY A 20 -19.49 -0.40 9.92
C GLY A 20 -18.94 -0.61 8.50
N GLY A 21 -17.63 -0.76 8.35
CA GLY A 21 -17.03 -1.35 7.15
C GLY A 21 -17.01 -2.88 7.23
N MET A 22 -16.60 -3.53 6.14
CA MET A 22 -16.52 -5.00 6.11
C MET A 22 -15.35 -5.51 6.96
N GLU A 23 -15.61 -6.58 7.70
CA GLU A 23 -14.60 -7.28 8.50
C GLU A 23 -14.09 -8.55 7.80
N SER A 24 -13.04 -9.17 8.37
CA SER A 24 -12.32 -10.26 7.73
C SER A 24 -13.18 -11.50 7.45
N GLU A 25 -14.14 -11.83 8.31
CA GLU A 25 -15.03 -13.00 8.11
C GLU A 25 -15.94 -12.83 6.88
N GLU A 26 -16.50 -11.63 6.69
CA GLU A 26 -17.36 -11.30 5.56
C GLU A 26 -16.56 -11.26 4.25
N THR A 27 -15.40 -10.61 4.29
CA THR A 27 -14.53 -10.47 3.11
C THR A 27 -13.90 -11.79 2.69
N ILE A 28 -13.68 -12.75 3.60
CA ILE A 28 -13.29 -14.12 3.23
C ILE A 28 -14.39 -14.81 2.40
N GLN A 29 -15.66 -14.60 2.70
CA GLN A 29 -16.76 -15.14 1.89
C GLN A 29 -16.77 -14.53 0.50
N VAL A 30 -16.53 -13.22 0.40
CA VAL A 30 -16.36 -12.53 -0.89
C VAL A 30 -15.19 -13.11 -1.67
N ALA A 31 -14.05 -13.35 -1.01
CA ALA A 31 -12.87 -13.95 -1.64
C ALA A 31 -13.16 -15.35 -2.21
N ARG A 32 -13.85 -16.21 -1.43
CA ARG A 32 -14.32 -17.53 -1.91
C ARG A 32 -15.17 -17.38 -3.15
N ARG A 33 -16.14 -16.47 -3.11
CA ARG A 33 -17.05 -16.26 -4.22
C ARG A 33 -16.35 -15.76 -5.48
N LEU A 34 -15.37 -14.86 -5.33
CA LEU A 34 -14.56 -14.37 -6.44
C LEU A 34 -13.76 -15.50 -7.11
N LEU A 35 -13.18 -16.40 -6.31
CA LEU A 35 -12.45 -17.56 -6.82
C LEU A 35 -13.38 -18.55 -7.54
N GLU A 36 -14.55 -18.85 -6.96
CA GLU A 36 -15.59 -19.69 -7.60
C GLU A 36 -16.08 -19.12 -8.93
N LEU A 37 -16.13 -17.80 -9.05
CA LEU A 37 -16.51 -17.09 -10.28
C LEU A 37 -15.39 -17.04 -11.33
N GLY A 38 -14.22 -17.60 -11.04
CA GLY A 38 -13.10 -17.73 -11.97
C GLY A 38 -12.07 -16.61 -11.90
N ALA A 39 -11.95 -15.89 -10.78
CA ALA A 39 -10.78 -15.03 -10.55
C ALA A 39 -9.51 -15.88 -10.50
N HIS A 40 -8.48 -15.48 -11.24
CA HIS A 40 -7.21 -16.22 -11.35
C HIS A 40 -6.28 -15.96 -10.16
N GLY A 41 -6.58 -14.94 -9.35
CA GLY A 41 -5.86 -14.63 -8.13
C GLY A 41 -6.41 -13.39 -7.44
N LEU A 42 -6.10 -13.27 -6.15
CA LEU A 42 -6.59 -12.21 -5.30
C LEU A 42 -5.43 -11.37 -4.77
N VAL A 43 -5.47 -10.06 -4.98
CA VAL A 43 -4.56 -9.12 -4.33
C VAL A 43 -5.18 -8.67 -3.01
N LEU A 44 -4.52 -9.02 -1.91
CA LEU A 44 -5.00 -8.75 -0.56
C LEU A 44 -4.50 -7.39 -0.05
N SER A 45 -5.42 -6.43 -0.01
CA SER A 45 -5.21 -5.07 0.49
C SER A 45 -6.11 -4.83 1.72
N GLY A 46 -6.15 -3.62 2.25
CA GLY A 46 -7.19 -3.24 3.19
C GLY A 46 -7.27 -1.74 3.40
N GLY A 47 -8.32 -1.31 4.07
CA GLY A 47 -8.60 0.08 4.40
C GLY A 47 -9.44 0.81 3.37
N PHE A 48 -9.85 2.02 3.75
CA PHE A 48 -10.61 2.92 2.89
C PHE A 48 -9.99 4.31 2.94
N VAL A 49 -9.50 4.82 1.81
CA VAL A 49 -8.66 6.04 1.80
C VAL A 49 -9.36 7.25 2.45
N SER A 50 -10.67 7.43 2.27
CA SER A 50 -11.37 8.59 2.81
C SER A 50 -11.89 8.43 4.25
N ARG A 51 -11.91 7.21 4.81
CA ARG A 51 -12.40 6.95 6.18
C ARG A 51 -11.33 6.39 7.12
N ALA A 52 -10.36 5.67 6.59
CA ALA A 52 -9.23 5.09 7.30
C ALA A 52 -7.92 5.26 6.50
N PRO A 53 -7.51 6.50 6.14
CA PRO A 53 -6.33 6.76 5.32
C PRO A 53 -5.06 6.14 5.91
N MET A 54 -4.92 6.21 7.22
CA MET A 54 -3.74 5.70 7.93
C MET A 54 -3.68 4.18 8.01
N TYR A 55 -4.79 3.48 7.80
CA TYR A 55 -4.80 2.03 7.68
C TYR A 55 -4.12 1.60 6.37
N VAL A 56 -4.38 2.31 5.27
CA VAL A 56 -3.82 2.04 3.94
C VAL A 56 -2.37 2.55 3.82
N MET A 57 -2.14 3.79 4.22
CA MET A 57 -0.90 4.50 3.89
C MET A 57 0.22 4.14 4.87
N ARG A 58 -0.05 4.10 6.18
CA ARG A 58 0.96 4.03 7.25
C ARG A 58 2.05 5.13 7.11
N GLY A 59 2.89 5.29 8.12
CA GLY A 59 3.89 6.37 8.15
C GLY A 59 3.31 7.73 8.54
N ALA A 60 4.02 8.81 8.21
CA ALA A 60 3.59 10.17 8.49
C ALA A 60 2.67 10.68 7.37
N MET A 61 1.68 11.50 7.74
CA MET A 61 0.91 12.24 6.74
C MET A 61 1.76 13.36 6.13
N PRO A 62 1.74 13.55 4.81
CA PRO A 62 2.56 14.54 4.11
C PRO A 62 1.94 15.95 4.21
N ILE A 63 1.61 16.42 5.43
CA ILE A 63 0.85 17.65 5.68
C ILE A 63 1.52 18.86 5.02
N ARG A 64 2.85 18.95 5.11
CA ARG A 64 3.61 20.05 4.50
C ARG A 64 3.58 19.99 2.98
N SER A 65 3.70 18.81 2.40
CA SER A 65 3.62 18.61 0.95
C SER A 65 2.22 18.90 0.44
N MET A 66 1.18 18.46 1.15
CA MET A 66 -0.21 18.80 0.81
C MET A 66 -0.40 20.32 0.85
N ALA A 67 0.03 20.99 1.92
CA ALA A 67 -0.07 22.45 2.06
C ALA A 67 0.77 23.22 1.03
N TYR A 68 1.88 22.65 0.54
CA TYR A 68 2.74 23.27 -0.45
C TYR A 68 2.00 23.55 -1.76
N TYR A 69 1.17 22.61 -2.22
CA TYR A 69 0.39 22.73 -3.46
C TYR A 69 -0.96 23.45 -3.32
N MET A 70 -1.29 23.97 -2.13
CA MET A 70 -2.56 24.69 -1.92
C MET A 70 -2.46 26.13 -2.41
N ASN A 71 -3.36 26.52 -3.31
CA ASN A 71 -3.46 27.90 -3.82
C ASN A 71 -4.10 28.87 -2.81
N CYS A 72 -4.89 28.36 -1.87
CA CYS A 72 -5.60 29.19 -0.90
C CYS A 72 -4.75 29.46 0.34
N TRP A 73 -4.29 30.71 0.51
CA TRP A 73 -3.28 31.07 1.51
C TRP A 73 -3.72 30.81 2.96
N TRP A 74 -4.95 31.14 3.35
CA TRP A 74 -5.43 30.93 4.72
C TRP A 74 -5.51 29.43 5.06
N LEU A 75 -5.96 28.61 4.10
CA LEU A 75 -6.07 27.17 4.27
C LEU A 75 -4.69 26.51 4.35
N LYS A 76 -3.73 26.98 3.55
CA LYS A 76 -2.32 26.56 3.60
C LYS A 76 -1.71 26.73 4.98
N TYR A 77 -1.88 27.92 5.58
CA TYR A 77 -1.36 28.18 6.92
C TYR A 77 -2.13 27.41 8.00
N GLY A 78 -3.46 27.28 7.86
CA GLY A 78 -4.31 26.49 8.77
C GLY A 78 -3.90 25.01 8.80
N VAL A 79 -3.74 24.36 7.65
CA VAL A 79 -3.31 22.96 7.53
C VAL A 79 -1.89 22.76 8.07
N ARG A 80 -0.98 23.71 7.83
CA ARG A 80 0.41 23.64 8.34
C ARG A 80 0.47 23.72 9.88
N MET A 81 -0.43 24.49 10.49
CA MET A 81 -0.51 24.66 11.95
C MET A 81 -1.23 23.49 12.63
N PHE A 82 -2.39 23.08 12.11
CA PHE A 82 -3.30 22.15 12.80
C PHE A 82 -3.35 20.75 12.19
N GLY A 83 -2.78 20.52 11.00
CA GLY A 83 -2.89 19.24 10.29
C GLY A 83 -2.36 18.03 11.07
N LYS A 84 -1.32 18.21 11.89
CA LYS A 84 -0.75 17.12 12.71
C LYS A 84 -1.68 16.65 13.83
N TRP A 85 -2.60 17.51 14.25
CA TRP A 85 -3.55 17.22 15.33
C TRP A 85 -4.82 16.54 14.77
N MET A 86 -5.11 16.73 13.48
CA MET A 86 -6.27 16.13 12.83
C MET A 86 -6.05 14.68 12.39
N ILE A 87 -4.80 14.29 12.06
CA ILE A 87 -4.51 12.95 11.55
C ILE A 87 -3.37 12.31 12.34
N PRO A 88 -3.60 11.20 13.06
CA PRO A 88 -2.57 10.53 13.82
C PRO A 88 -1.50 9.94 12.91
N THR A 89 -0.24 10.03 13.33
CA THR A 89 0.84 9.29 12.66
C THR A 89 0.78 7.84 13.11
N VAL A 90 0.73 6.91 12.16
CA VAL A 90 0.81 5.48 12.45
C VAL A 90 2.19 5.01 12.02
N PRO A 91 3.05 4.52 12.94
CA PRO A 91 4.40 4.13 12.57
C PRO A 91 4.37 3.05 11.49
N PHE A 92 5.27 3.19 10.53
CA PHE A 92 5.42 2.20 9.47
C PHE A 92 6.10 0.94 10.04
N LYS A 93 5.45 -0.21 9.84
CA LYS A 93 6.01 -1.55 10.03
C LYS A 93 6.01 -2.23 8.67
N GLU A 94 7.10 -2.88 8.31
CA GLU A 94 7.17 -3.65 7.06
C GLU A 94 6.16 -4.81 7.11
N ALA A 95 5.54 -5.12 5.97
CA ALA A 95 4.49 -6.13 5.87
C ALA A 95 3.32 -5.91 6.88
N TYR A 96 2.83 -4.67 7.00
CA TYR A 96 1.81 -4.29 7.99
C TYR A 96 0.43 -4.95 7.82
N PHE A 97 0.19 -5.66 6.72
CA PHE A 97 -1.03 -6.45 6.50
C PHE A 97 -0.81 -7.96 6.64
N LEU A 98 0.39 -8.42 7.02
CA LEU A 98 0.72 -9.84 7.03
C LEU A 98 -0.18 -10.65 7.96
N GLU A 99 -0.44 -10.14 9.16
CA GLU A 99 -1.30 -10.80 10.15
C GLU A 99 -2.73 -11.01 9.63
N ASP A 100 -3.30 -10.03 8.91
CA ASP A 100 -4.63 -10.16 8.31
C ASP A 100 -4.59 -11.07 7.07
N ALA A 101 -3.52 -10.99 6.28
CA ALA A 101 -3.36 -11.80 5.08
C ALA A 101 -3.17 -13.29 5.39
N LEU A 102 -2.52 -13.64 6.51
CA LEU A 102 -2.37 -15.02 6.97
C LEU A 102 -3.73 -15.68 7.27
N LYS A 103 -4.71 -14.94 7.79
CA LYS A 103 -6.08 -15.45 8.00
C LYS A 103 -6.74 -15.83 6.67
N PHE A 104 -6.51 -15.04 5.62
CA PHE A 104 -6.98 -15.37 4.27
C PHE A 104 -6.26 -16.59 3.71
N ARG A 105 -4.94 -16.68 3.95
CA ARG A 105 -4.15 -17.85 3.52
C ARG A 105 -4.66 -19.13 4.16
N GLU A 106 -4.95 -19.10 5.46
CA GLU A 106 -5.52 -20.21 6.24
C GLU A 106 -6.94 -20.57 5.77
N ALA A 107 -7.80 -19.58 5.56
CA ALA A 107 -9.19 -19.80 5.19
C ALA A 107 -9.40 -20.24 3.72
N LEU A 108 -8.40 -20.04 2.86
CA LEU A 108 -8.45 -20.31 1.42
C LEU A 108 -7.23 -21.16 0.99
N PRO A 109 -7.04 -22.38 1.49
CA PRO A 109 -5.85 -23.17 1.17
C PRO A 109 -5.74 -23.40 -0.34
N GLY A 110 -4.55 -23.17 -0.90
CA GLY A 110 -4.26 -23.36 -2.33
C GLY A 110 -4.80 -22.29 -3.28
N ALA A 111 -5.53 -21.26 -2.79
CA ALA A 111 -5.94 -20.14 -3.63
C ALA A 111 -4.73 -19.29 -4.08
N PRO A 112 -4.70 -18.76 -5.31
CA PRO A 112 -3.63 -17.84 -5.73
C PRO A 112 -3.77 -16.48 -5.03
N LEU A 113 -2.91 -16.20 -4.05
CA LEU A 113 -2.95 -15.00 -3.22
C LEU A 113 -1.70 -14.14 -3.42
N ILE A 114 -1.94 -12.84 -3.64
CA ILE A 114 -0.90 -11.83 -3.87
C ILE A 114 -0.90 -10.85 -2.71
N TYR A 115 0.24 -10.73 -2.05
CA TYR A 115 0.39 -9.86 -0.88
C TYR A 115 0.72 -8.42 -1.28
N VAL A 116 0.05 -7.42 -0.69
CA VAL A 116 0.49 -6.02 -0.70
C VAL A 116 0.47 -5.46 0.71
N GLY A 117 1.53 -4.74 1.11
CA GLY A 117 1.61 -4.25 2.49
C GLY A 117 2.92 -3.58 2.88
N GLY A 118 3.49 -2.74 2.00
CA GLY A 118 4.69 -1.97 2.33
C GLY A 118 5.97 -2.81 2.41
N LEU A 119 6.20 -3.66 1.41
CA LEU A 119 7.44 -4.41 1.26
C LEU A 119 8.54 -3.50 0.70
N VAL A 120 9.70 -3.47 1.36
CA VAL A 120 10.87 -2.67 0.95
C VAL A 120 12.19 -3.42 1.06
N SER A 121 12.22 -4.64 1.58
CA SER A 121 13.42 -5.47 1.69
C SER A 121 13.20 -6.86 1.14
N ARG A 122 14.26 -7.45 0.59
CA ARG A 122 14.25 -8.83 0.11
C ARG A 122 13.89 -9.82 1.24
N GLU A 123 14.53 -9.68 2.40
CA GLU A 123 14.28 -10.50 3.59
C GLU A 123 12.79 -10.58 3.94
N LYS A 124 12.08 -9.44 3.97
CA LYS A 124 10.65 -9.44 4.28
C LYS A 124 9.79 -9.97 3.13
N ILE A 125 10.22 -9.79 1.88
CA ILE A 125 9.55 -10.36 0.71
C ILE A 125 9.64 -11.89 0.77
N ASP A 126 10.83 -12.43 1.04
CA ASP A 126 11.07 -13.87 1.18
C ASP A 126 10.21 -14.45 2.32
N GLU A 127 10.14 -13.79 3.48
CA GLU A 127 9.23 -14.19 4.58
C GLU A 127 7.76 -14.27 4.15
N VAL A 128 7.30 -13.31 3.34
CA VAL A 128 5.92 -13.32 2.83
C VAL A 128 5.73 -14.44 1.81
N LEU A 129 6.67 -14.68 0.92
CA LEU A 129 6.55 -15.77 -0.06
C LEU A 129 6.59 -17.14 0.63
N ASP A 130 7.49 -17.32 1.60
CA ASP A 130 7.62 -18.54 2.42
C ASP A 130 6.36 -18.81 3.27
N ALA A 131 5.59 -17.77 3.60
CA ALA A 131 4.29 -17.89 4.25
C ALA A 131 3.17 -18.42 3.33
N GLY A 132 3.47 -18.74 2.07
CA GLY A 132 2.54 -19.38 1.12
C GLY A 132 1.77 -18.40 0.23
N PHE A 133 2.30 -17.20 0.00
CA PHE A 133 1.76 -16.26 -0.99
C PHE A 133 2.47 -16.45 -2.34
N ASP A 134 1.70 -16.45 -3.42
CA ASP A 134 2.20 -16.78 -4.76
C ASP A 134 2.98 -15.63 -5.41
N ALA A 135 2.69 -14.39 -5.00
CA ALA A 135 3.41 -13.21 -5.43
C ALA A 135 3.28 -12.06 -4.43
N VAL A 136 4.12 -11.04 -4.63
CA VAL A 136 4.04 -9.77 -3.91
C VAL A 136 3.77 -8.63 -4.87
N GLN A 137 2.94 -7.68 -4.45
CA GLN A 137 2.71 -6.42 -5.15
C GLN A 137 3.42 -5.27 -4.41
N MET A 138 4.16 -4.49 -5.18
CA MET A 138 4.95 -3.35 -4.69
C MET A 138 4.54 -2.07 -5.43
N ALA A 139 4.64 -0.93 -4.75
CA ALA A 139 4.35 0.38 -5.35
C ALA A 139 5.40 1.42 -4.97
N ARG A 140 5.37 1.90 -3.72
CA ARG A 140 6.26 2.99 -3.24
C ARG A 140 7.75 2.63 -3.30
N ALA A 141 8.09 1.36 -3.12
CA ALA A 141 9.46 0.87 -3.29
C ALA A 141 9.93 1.02 -4.75
N LEU A 142 9.12 0.59 -5.72
CA LEU A 142 9.43 0.70 -7.15
C LEU A 142 9.41 2.15 -7.66
N LEU A 143 8.58 3.00 -7.06
CA LEU A 143 8.63 4.45 -7.33
C LEU A 143 9.92 5.09 -6.80
N ASN A 144 10.41 4.64 -5.65
CA ASN A 144 11.70 5.08 -5.13
C ASN A 144 12.89 4.41 -5.84
N GLU A 145 12.72 3.23 -6.39
CA GLU A 145 13.81 2.50 -7.02
C GLU A 145 13.25 1.54 -8.10
N PRO A 146 13.12 2.01 -9.35
CA PRO A 146 12.53 1.19 -10.43
C PRO A 146 13.30 -0.12 -10.69
N GLY A 147 14.62 -0.11 -10.45
CA GLY A 147 15.49 -1.28 -10.60
C GLY A 147 15.49 -2.25 -9.41
N PHE A 148 14.66 -2.04 -8.39
CA PHE A 148 14.75 -2.78 -7.12
C PHE A 148 14.61 -4.30 -7.29
N VAL A 149 13.70 -4.77 -8.16
CA VAL A 149 13.52 -6.20 -8.45
C VAL A 149 14.80 -6.81 -9.03
N ASN A 150 15.43 -6.13 -9.99
CA ASN A 150 16.69 -6.61 -10.59
C ASN A 150 17.85 -6.59 -9.59
N ARG A 151 17.85 -5.65 -8.63
CA ARG A 151 18.84 -5.64 -7.54
C ARG A 151 18.66 -6.82 -6.60
N MET A 152 17.41 -7.15 -6.24
CA MET A 152 17.11 -8.31 -5.38
C MET A 152 17.62 -9.64 -5.99
N ALA A 153 17.64 -9.76 -7.32
CA ALA A 153 18.21 -10.93 -8.00
C ALA A 153 19.73 -11.07 -7.87
N ARG A 154 20.44 -10.01 -7.47
CA ARG A 154 21.91 -9.96 -7.35
C ARG A 154 22.39 -9.81 -5.92
N GLU A 155 21.54 -9.29 -5.03
CA GLU A 155 21.88 -8.93 -3.67
C GLU A 155 20.89 -9.58 -2.68
N ASP A 156 21.41 -10.43 -1.79
CA ASP A 156 20.59 -11.17 -0.81
C ASP A 156 19.97 -10.29 0.27
N ARG A 157 20.55 -9.12 0.54
CA ARG A 157 20.07 -8.19 1.56
C ARG A 157 19.63 -6.84 0.99
N ALA A 158 19.16 -6.84 -0.26
CA ALA A 158 18.68 -5.64 -0.92
C ALA A 158 17.53 -4.97 -0.13
N ARG A 159 17.64 -3.66 0.11
CA ARG A 159 16.61 -2.85 0.79
C ARG A 159 16.43 -1.51 0.08
N CYS A 160 15.21 -1.26 -0.38
CA CYS A 160 14.80 0.01 -0.96
C CYS A 160 14.78 1.11 0.11
N ASN A 161 15.24 2.31 -0.25
CA ASN A 161 15.33 3.45 0.65
C ASN A 161 14.02 4.26 0.70
N CYS A 162 12.85 3.64 0.51
CA CYS A 162 11.57 4.33 0.63
C CYS A 162 11.25 4.63 2.10
N GLY A 163 11.30 5.91 2.48
CA GLY A 163 11.01 6.35 3.85
C GLY A 163 9.53 6.44 4.21
N HIS A 164 8.61 6.02 3.33
CA HIS A 164 7.16 6.05 3.56
C HIS A 164 6.64 7.44 4.02
N SER A 165 7.23 8.53 3.52
CA SER A 165 6.79 9.90 3.82
C SER A 165 5.45 10.26 3.20
N ASN A 166 4.89 9.37 2.37
CA ASN A 166 3.66 9.57 1.61
C ASN A 166 3.66 10.80 0.70
N TYR A 167 4.83 11.38 0.43
CA TYR A 167 4.97 12.52 -0.49
C TYR A 167 4.35 12.25 -1.86
N CYS A 168 4.62 11.08 -2.43
CA CYS A 168 4.08 10.66 -3.71
C CYS A 168 2.55 10.65 -3.73
N ILE A 169 1.92 10.24 -2.63
CA ILE A 169 0.47 10.25 -2.45
C ILE A 169 -0.03 11.69 -2.30
N GLY A 170 0.63 12.50 -1.48
CA GLY A 170 0.25 13.90 -1.27
C GLY A 170 0.30 14.74 -2.54
N ARG A 171 1.15 14.37 -3.51
CA ARG A 171 1.28 15.05 -4.80
C ARG A 171 0.28 14.55 -5.84
N MET A 172 -0.18 13.29 -5.79
CA MET A 172 -0.89 12.64 -6.90
C MET A 172 -2.18 13.35 -7.35
N TYR A 173 -2.82 14.13 -6.47
CA TYR A 173 -4.05 14.86 -6.79
C TYR A 173 -3.81 16.28 -7.32
N THR A 174 -2.55 16.72 -7.37
CA THR A 174 -2.20 18.08 -7.79
C THR A 174 -1.15 18.10 -8.90
N ASN A 175 -0.16 17.22 -8.85
CA ASN A 175 0.85 17.06 -9.88
C ASN A 175 1.10 15.56 -10.16
N GLU A 176 1.93 15.27 -11.16
CA GLU A 176 2.36 13.90 -11.45
C GLU A 176 3.03 13.23 -10.24
N MET A 177 2.68 11.97 -10.02
CA MET A 177 3.20 11.19 -8.91
C MET A 177 4.70 10.95 -9.06
N ALA A 178 5.49 11.38 -8.07
CA ALA A 178 6.93 11.18 -8.05
C ALA A 178 7.44 10.92 -6.62
N CYS A 179 8.60 10.27 -6.51
CA CYS A 179 9.32 10.17 -5.24
C CYS A 179 10.05 11.49 -4.95
N HIS A 180 9.94 12.02 -3.72
CA HIS A 180 10.64 13.26 -3.34
C HIS A 180 12.17 13.19 -3.48
N LYS A 181 12.75 11.99 -3.42
CA LYS A 181 14.20 11.78 -3.55
C LYS A 181 14.73 11.95 -4.98
N HIS A 182 13.84 11.99 -5.97
CA HIS A 182 14.18 12.01 -7.40
C HIS A 182 13.72 13.29 -8.10
N LEU A 183 13.41 14.32 -7.32
CA LEU A 183 12.96 15.61 -7.84
C LEU A 183 14.09 16.63 -7.72
N ASN A 184 14.21 17.46 -8.74
CA ASN A 184 15.22 18.54 -8.80
C ASN A 184 14.72 19.84 -8.13
N GLU A 185 13.52 19.84 -7.56
CA GLU A 185 12.89 20.99 -6.91
C GLU A 185 13.26 21.04 -5.42
N GLU A 186 13.40 22.23 -4.86
CA GLU A 186 13.50 22.39 -3.40
C GLU A 186 12.13 22.11 -2.76
N LEU A 187 12.06 20.99 -2.02
CA LEU A 187 10.84 20.55 -1.37
C LEU A 187 10.88 20.83 0.13
N PRO A 188 9.72 21.13 0.76
CA PRO A 188 9.66 21.23 2.20
C PRO A 188 10.04 19.88 2.86
N PRO A 189 10.64 19.90 4.07
CA PRO A 189 11.03 18.67 4.76
C PRO A 189 9.82 17.78 5.04
N CYS A 190 9.97 16.50 4.68
CA CYS A 190 9.02 15.41 4.91
C CYS A 190 8.83 15.12 6.40
#